data_AF-A0A973G4S6-F1
#
_entry.id   AF-A0A973G4S6-F1
#
_cell.length_a   1.000
_cell.length_b   1.000
_cell.length_c   1.000
_cell.angle_alpha   90.00
_cell.angle_beta   90.00
_cell.angle_gamma   90.00
#
_symmetry.space_group_name_H-M   'P 1'
#
loop_
_entity.id
_entity.type
_entity.pdbx_description
1 polymer ?
#
loop_
_entity_poly.entity_id
_entity_poly.type
_entity_poly.pdbx_seq_one_letter_code
_entity_poly.pdbx_strand_id
1 'polypeptide(L)'
;MKVIYTIILVILMLFIITFSLENTLPVSLKYYDLMNVSVPSYMLVFIAFLVGVIFTGFMGIVERFRLNRTINKLNKTVRELRREVRDSKKELILEEEHKNPDEQK
;
A
#
# COMPACT_ATOMS: atom_id res chain seq x y z
N MET A 1 5.89 20.57 -10.69
CA MET A 1 5.54 19.50 -9.74
C MET A 1 6.54 19.39 -8.58
N LYS A 2 7.80 18.95 -8.78
CA LYS A 2 8.77 18.74 -7.68
C LYS A 2 9.04 19.98 -6.81
N VAL A 3 9.24 21.15 -7.43
CA VAL A 3 9.51 22.41 -6.72
C VAL A 3 8.32 22.84 -5.84
N ILE A 4 7.09 22.66 -6.31
CA ILE A 4 5.88 22.96 -5.54
C ILE A 4 5.79 22.04 -4.32
N TYR A 5 6.07 20.75 -4.47
CA TYR A 5 6.14 19.81 -3.34
C TYR A 5 7.25 20.21 -2.35
N THR A 6 8.42 20.64 -2.83
CA THR A 6 9.50 21.12 -1.96
C THR A 6 9.08 22.37 -1.18
N ILE A 7 8.42 23.34 -1.83
CA ILE A 7 7.93 24.56 -1.17
C ILE A 7 6.90 24.20 -0.09
N ILE A 8 5.93 23.35 -0.42
CA ILE A 8 4.92 22.89 0.55
C ILE A 8 5.58 22.17 1.73
N LEU A 9 6.57 21.30 1.46
CA LEU A 9 7.31 20.58 2.49
C LEU A 9 8.06 21.55 3.42
N VAL A 10 8.72 22.57 2.87
CA VAL A 10 9.43 23.59 3.65
C VAL A 10 8.46 24.39 4.52
N ILE A 11 7.32 24.82 3.98
CA ILE A 11 6.28 25.52 4.74
C ILE A 11 5.76 24.64 5.87
N LEU A 12 5.51 23.36 5.60
CA LEU A 12 5.07 22.40 6.62
C LEU A 12 6.14 22.21 7.71
N MET A 13 7.41 22.10 7.34
CA MET A 13 8.52 22.02 8.29
C MET A 13 8.61 23.26 9.18
N LEU A 14 8.52 24.46 8.57
CA LEU A 14 8.51 25.71 9.33
C LEU A 14 7.33 25.76 10.31
N PHE A 15 6.14 25.34 9.87
CA PHE A 15 4.96 25.25 10.73
C PHE A 15 5.18 24.30 11.92
N ILE A 16 5.77 23.12 11.69
CA ILE A 16 6.08 22.15 12.76
C ILE A 16 7.06 22.76 13.78
N ILE A 17 8.08 23.47 13.31
CA ILE A 17 9.09 24.10 14.17
C ILE A 17 8.45 25.23 15.00
N THR A 18 7.71 26.14 14.38
CA THR A 18 7.05 27.25 15.10
C THR A 18 6.00 26.73 16.07
N PHE A 19 5.22 25.72 15.67
CA PHE A 19 4.30 25.04 16.56
C PHE A 19 5.01 24.46 17.78
N SER A 20 6.16 23.78 17.58
CA SER A 20 6.94 23.21 18.68
C SER A 20 7.49 24.26 19.64
N LEU A 21 7.93 25.41 19.13
CA LEU A 21 8.48 26.50 19.95
C LEU A 21 7.40 27.15 20.82
N GLU A 22 6.22 27.42 20.25
CA GLU A 22 5.11 28.02 20.99
C GLU A 22 4.45 27.04 21.98
N ASN A 23 4.54 25.73 21.71
CA ASN A 23 3.95 24.69 22.54
C ASN A 23 4.99 24.01 23.45
N THR A 24 5.90 24.79 24.02
CA THR A 24 6.87 24.32 25.03
C THR A 24 6.29 24.23 26.44
N LEU A 25 5.03 24.63 26.61
CA LEU A 25 4.33 24.58 27.89
C LEU A 25 4.37 23.16 28.49
N PRO A 26 4.84 23.02 29.74
CA PRO A 26 4.93 21.73 30.41
C PRO A 26 3.53 21.22 30.79
N VAL A 27 3.21 20.01 30.35
CA VAL A 27 1.98 19.30 30.70
C VAL A 27 2.34 18.19 31.68
N SER A 28 1.68 18.19 32.83
CA SER A 28 1.85 17.14 33.85
C SER A 28 0.96 15.96 33.51
N LEU A 29 1.56 14.83 33.16
CA LEU A 29 0.88 13.55 33.01
C LEU A 29 0.94 12.82 34.34
N LYS A 30 -0.21 12.72 34.98
CA LYS A 30 -0.42 11.89 36.16
C LYS A 30 -1.30 10.70 35.78
N TYR A 31 -0.76 9.50 35.91
CA TYR A 31 -1.52 8.26 35.78
C TYR A 31 -1.42 7.46 37.08
N TYR A 32 -2.43 7.61 37.94
CA TYR A 32 -2.47 7.06 39.29
C TYR A 32 -1.16 7.33 40.06
N ASP A 33 -0.58 6.33 40.72
CA ASP A 33 0.74 6.37 41.38
C ASP A 33 1.87 5.78 40.50
N LEU A 34 1.56 5.37 39.28
CA LEU A 34 2.51 4.70 38.38
C LEU A 34 3.37 5.69 37.60
N MET A 35 2.82 6.86 37.26
CA MET A 35 3.52 7.87 36.46
C MET A 35 3.11 9.28 36.88
N ASN A 36 4.12 10.11 37.18
CA ASN A 36 3.96 11.55 37.35
C ASN A 36 5.14 12.25 36.65
N VAL A 37 4.95 12.59 35.37
CA VAL A 37 5.99 13.19 34.53
C VAL A 37 5.48 14.47 33.91
N SER A 38 6.33 15.48 33.85
CA SER A 38 6.05 16.72 33.13
C SER A 38 6.79 16.69 31.80
N VAL A 39 6.03 16.80 30.70
CA VAL A 39 6.61 16.83 29.34
C VAL A 39 6.02 18.01 28.57
N PRO A 40 6.78 18.62 27.64
CA PRO A 40 6.24 19.66 26.78
C PRO A 40 5.06 19.16 25.95
N SER A 41 4.04 20.01 25.75
CA SER A 41 2.82 19.63 25.02
C SER A 41 3.11 19.20 23.58
N TYR A 42 4.07 19.84 22.88
CA TYR A 42 4.45 19.44 21.52
C TYR A 42 4.90 17.97 21.44
N MET A 43 5.55 17.45 22.49
CA MET A 43 6.08 16.09 22.51
C MET A 43 4.95 15.07 22.52
N LEU A 44 3.87 15.33 23.27
CA LEU A 44 2.68 14.48 23.28
C LEU A 44 1.99 14.44 21.92
N VAL A 45 1.85 15.61 21.28
CA VAL A 45 1.25 15.71 19.95
C VAL A 45 2.07 14.92 18.93
N PHE A 46 3.41 15.02 18.96
CA PHE A 46 4.26 14.27 18.05
C PHE A 46 4.23 12.76 18.30
N ILE A 47 4.18 12.31 19.55
CA ILE A 47 4.04 10.88 19.85
C ILE A 47 2.70 10.35 19.32
N ALA A 48 1.60 11.06 19.59
CA ALA A 48 0.28 10.68 19.09
C ALA A 48 0.23 10.66 17.55
N PHE A 49 0.81 11.66 16.90
CA PHE A 49 0.94 11.71 15.45
C PHE A 49 1.77 10.53 14.90
N LEU A 50 2.92 10.25 15.51
CA LEU A 50 3.80 9.15 15.08
C LEU A 50 3.10 7.79 15.20
N VAL A 51 2.35 7.58 16.28
CA VAL A 51 1.50 6.40 16.44
C VAL A 51 0.50 6.31 15.28
N GLY A 52 -0.17 7.41 14.93
CA GLY A 52 -1.07 7.46 13.77
C GLY A 52 -0.38 7.12 12.44
N VAL A 53 0.84 7.63 12.21
CA VAL A 53 1.65 7.31 11.02
C VAL A 53 2.00 5.82 10.98
N ILE A 54 2.39 5.24 12.12
CA ILE A 54 2.69 3.81 12.24
C ILE A 54 1.45 2.98 11.88
N PHE A 55 0.28 3.31 12.45
CA PHE A 55 -0.99 2.64 12.13
C PHE A 55 -1.34 2.73 10.64
N THR A 56 -1.17 3.91 10.05
CA THR A 56 -1.43 4.15 8.62
C THR A 56 -0.46 3.33 7.76
N GLY A 57 0.82 3.25 8.15
CA GLY A 57 1.82 2.41 7.50
C GLY A 57 1.46 0.93 7.54
N PHE A 58 1.03 0.42 8.70
CA PHE A 58 0.55 -0.96 8.83
C PHE A 58 -0.67 -1.24 7.95
N MET A 59 -1.63 -0.32 7.89
CA MET A 59 -2.81 -0.47 7.03
C MET A 59 -2.42 -0.54 5.55
N GLY A 60 -1.48 0.30 5.11
CA GLY A 60 -0.94 0.26 3.74
C GLY A 60 -0.25 -1.07 3.41
N ILE A 61 0.48 -1.67 4.36
CA ILE A 61 1.11 -2.99 4.19
C ILE A 61 0.04 -4.09 3.99
N VAL A 62 -1.01 -4.08 4.82
CA VAL A 62 -2.12 -5.04 4.73
C VAL A 62 -2.83 -4.94 3.39
N GLU A 63 -3.09 -3.72 2.93
CA GLU A 63 -3.73 -3.48 1.63
C GLU A 63 -2.87 -4.00 0.47
N ARG A 64 -1.56 -3.74 0.53
CA ARG A 64 -0.59 -4.25 -0.45
C ARG A 64 -0.57 -5.78 -0.51
N PHE A 65 -0.69 -6.44 0.64
CA PHE A 65 -0.74 -7.89 0.71
C PHE A 65 -2.02 -8.46 0.07
N ARG A 66 -3.18 -7.84 0.35
CA ARG A 66 -4.44 -8.20 -0.28
C ARG A 66 -4.38 -8.01 -1.79
N LEU A 67 -3.82 -6.90 -2.24
CA LEU A 67 -3.66 -6.59 -3.66
C LEU A 67 -2.75 -7.61 -4.37
N ASN A 68 -1.63 -7.99 -3.75
CA ASN A 68 -0.74 -9.03 -4.29
C ASN A 68 -1.43 -10.40 -4.42
N ARG A 69 -2.29 -10.77 -3.46
CA ARG A 69 -3.10 -11.99 -3.58
C ARG A 69 -4.05 -11.93 -4.77
N THR A 70 -4.72 -10.80 -4.97
CA THR A 70 -5.62 -10.59 -6.12
C THR A 70 -4.85 -10.67 -7.44
N ILE A 71 -3.68 -10.03 -7.53
CA ILE A 71 -2.81 -10.09 -8.72
C ILE A 71 -2.41 -11.54 -9.03
N ASN A 72 -2.01 -12.30 -8.01
CA ASN A 72 -1.63 -13.70 -8.21
C ASN A 72 -2.81 -14.58 -8.66
N LYS A 73 -4.01 -14.35 -8.10
CA LYS A 73 -5.22 -15.06 -8.53
C LYS A 73 -5.56 -14.72 -9.98
N LEU A 74 -5.54 -13.44 -10.34
CA LEU A 74 -5.87 -12.97 -11.68
C LEU A 74 -4.86 -13.49 -12.72
N ASN A 75 -3.57 -13.49 -12.40
CA ASN A 75 -2.52 -14.06 -13.26
C ASN A 75 -2.70 -15.56 -13.50
N LYS A 76 -3.15 -16.32 -12.48
CA LYS A 76 -3.48 -17.75 -12.65
C LYS A 76 -4.66 -17.94 -13.61
N THR A 77 -5.75 -17.19 -13.43
CA THR A 77 -6.92 -17.24 -14.32
C THR A 77 -6.56 -16.89 -15.75
N VAL A 78 -5.74 -15.85 -15.97
CA VAL A 78 -5.26 -15.49 -17.32
C VAL A 78 -4.43 -16.61 -17.94
N ARG A 79 -3.60 -17.30 -17.14
CA ARG A 79 -2.80 -18.43 -17.61
C ARG A 79 -3.67 -19.64 -17.99
N GLU A 80 -4.70 -19.93 -17.21
CA GLU A 80 -5.67 -21.00 -17.51
C GLU A 80 -6.48 -20.70 -18.77
N LEU A 81 -7.09 -19.51 -18.88
CA LEU A 81 -7.82 -19.11 -20.08
C LEU A 81 -6.94 -19.17 -21.34
N ARG A 82 -5.67 -18.73 -21.25
CA ARG A 82 -4.73 -18.84 -22.38
C ARG A 82 -4.38 -20.28 -22.73
N ARG A 83 -4.43 -21.22 -21.77
CA ARG A 83 -4.25 -22.66 -22.05
C ARG A 83 -5.48 -23.21 -22.75
N GLU A 84 -6.66 -22.98 -22.21
CA GLU A 84 -7.93 -23.43 -22.80
C GLU A 84 -8.08 -22.97 -24.25
N VAL A 85 -7.87 -21.68 -24.53
CA VAL A 85 -7.93 -21.14 -25.90
C VAL A 85 -6.92 -21.83 -26.83
N ARG A 86 -5.72 -22.14 -26.35
CA ARG A 86 -4.69 -22.82 -27.15
C ARG A 86 -5.06 -24.29 -27.38
N ASP A 87 -5.58 -24.96 -26.37
CA ASP A 87 -5.92 -26.38 -26.42
C ASP A 87 -7.15 -26.60 -27.31
N SER A 88 -8.19 -25.75 -27.21
CA SER A 88 -9.31 -25.72 -28.16
C SER A 88 -8.87 -25.41 -29.60
N LYS A 89 -7.93 -24.47 -29.79
CA LYS A 89 -7.39 -24.20 -31.13
C LYS A 89 -6.63 -25.41 -31.70
N LYS A 90 -5.92 -26.16 -30.85
CA LYS A 90 -5.20 -27.37 -31.26
C LYS A 90 -6.17 -28.49 -31.65
N GLU A 91 -7.26 -28.64 -30.90
CA GLU A 91 -8.30 -29.64 -31.17
C GLU A 91 -9.01 -29.39 -32.50
N LEU A 92 -9.34 -28.14 -32.82
CA LEU A 92 -9.91 -27.75 -34.11
C LEU A 92 -8.99 -28.08 -35.31
N ILE A 93 -7.67 -27.88 -35.16
CA ILE A 93 -6.71 -28.20 -36.23
C ILE A 93 -6.63 -29.72 -36.47
N LEU A 94 -6.70 -30.52 -35.40
CA LEU A 94 -6.68 -31.98 -35.51
C LEU A 94 -7.98 -32.53 -36.10
N GLU A 95 -9.13 -31.91 -35.80
CA GLU A 95 -10.40 -32.26 -36.43
C GLU A 95 -10.43 -31.91 -37.93
N GLU A 96 -9.87 -30.76 -38.32
CA GLU A 96 -9.74 -30.38 -39.74
C GLU A 96 -8.79 -31.32 -40.50
N GLU A 97 -7.67 -31.73 -39.88
CA GLU A 97 -6.71 -32.67 -40.47
C GLU A 97 -7.30 -34.08 -40.63
N HIS A 98 -8.15 -34.52 -39.69
CA HIS A 98 -8.85 -35.81 -39.78
C HIS A 98 -9.99 -35.83 -40.80
N LYS A 99 -10.56 -34.66 -41.14
CA LYS A 99 -11.69 -34.53 -42.08
C LYS A 99 -11.27 -34.40 -43.54
N ASN A 100 -9.99 -34.14 -43.81
CA ASN A 100 -9.40 -34.03 -45.15
C ASN A 100 -8.29 -35.08 -45.43
N PRO A 101 -8.54 -36.41 -45.32
CA PRO A 101 -7.51 -37.41 -45.61
C PRO A 101 -7.06 -37.48 -47.09
N ASP A 102 -7.81 -36.86 -48.02
CA ASP A 102 -7.66 -37.11 -49.46
C ASP A 102 -6.72 -36.14 -50.22
N GLU A 103 -6.09 -35.16 -49.56
CA GLU A 103 -5.20 -34.18 -50.25
C GLU A 103 -3.68 -34.47 -50.13
N GLN A 104 -3.27 -35.56 -49.45
CA GLN A 104 -1.84 -35.87 -49.23
C GLN A 104 -1.26 -37.04 -50.06
N LYS A 105 -1.88 -37.46 -51.16
CA LYS A 105 -1.29 -38.45 -52.08
C LYS A 105 -1.01 -37.92 -53.47
#